data_AF-A0A1V6WS96-F1
#
_entry.id   AF-A0A1V6WS96-F1
#
_cell.length_a   1.000
_cell.length_b   1.000
_cell.length_c   1.000
_cell.angle_alpha   90.00
_cell.angle_beta   90.00
_cell.angle_gamma   90.00
#
_symmetry.space_group_name_H-M   'P 1'
#
loop_
_entity.id
_entity.type
_entity.pdbx_description
1 polymer ?
#
loop_
_entity_poly.entity_id
_entity_poly.type
_entity_poly.pdbx_seq_one_letter_code
_entity_poly.pdbx_strand_id
1 'polypeptide(L)'
;MSRAFSTATQKLKSLSWSNRGTTQDVAWVKHYAENAVDLVPQLVDKVDSGSVQGDPHSTPKNDDPLHGSVTLGKGASRTTSAHVYPDGTVVFSKAMYGRVKLPRIPGTPEGSGPAQ
;
A
#
# COMPACT_ATOMS: atom_id res chain seq x y z
N MET A 1 -26.54 25.48 13.17
CA MET A 1 -25.63 25.49 12.00
C MET A 1 -25.14 24.07 11.75
N SER A 2 -25.60 23.43 10.68
CA SER A 2 -25.22 22.05 10.35
C SER A 2 -24.15 22.10 9.26
N ARG A 3 -22.91 21.73 9.59
CA ARG A 3 -21.85 21.55 8.60
C ARG A 3 -22.00 20.15 8.01
N ALA A 4 -22.54 20.05 6.80
CA ALA A 4 -22.47 18.82 6.04
C ALA A 4 -21.01 18.59 5.66
N PHE A 5 -20.40 17.53 6.20
CA PHE A 5 -19.14 17.02 5.70
C PHE A 5 -19.44 16.29 4.40
N SER A 6 -19.19 16.93 3.25
CA SER A 6 -19.19 16.24 1.97
C SER A 6 -18.04 15.24 1.97
N THR A 7 -18.33 13.96 2.23
CA THR A 7 -17.42 12.87 1.92
C THR A 7 -17.38 12.77 0.40
N ALA A 8 -16.48 13.51 -0.23
CA ALA A 8 -16.17 13.27 -1.64
C ALA A 8 -15.77 11.80 -1.75
N THR A 9 -16.60 10.99 -2.40
CA THR A 9 -16.25 9.63 -2.77
C THR A 9 -15.09 9.76 -3.77
N GLN A 10 -13.86 9.80 -3.28
CA GLN A 10 -12.69 9.71 -4.14
C GLN A 10 -12.84 8.41 -4.91
N LYS A 11 -12.85 8.52 -6.25
CA LYS A 11 -12.83 7.36 -7.12
C LYS A 11 -11.50 6.65 -6.85
N LEU A 12 -11.54 5.65 -5.97
CA LEU A 12 -10.37 4.86 -5.59
C LEU A 12 -9.69 4.38 -6.87
N LYS A 13 -8.40 4.64 -6.97
CA LYS A 13 -7.66 4.25 -8.17
C LYS A 13 -7.56 2.74 -8.23
N SER A 14 -8.18 2.14 -9.24
CA SER A 14 -7.98 0.73 -9.55
C SER A 14 -6.70 0.60 -10.36
N LEU A 15 -5.63 0.15 -9.70
CA LEU A 15 -4.34 -0.09 -10.35
C LEU A 15 -4.38 -1.41 -11.12
N SER A 16 -3.68 -1.47 -12.23
CA SER A 16 -3.43 -2.75 -12.91
C SER A 16 -2.44 -3.58 -12.10
N TRP A 17 -2.90 -4.69 -11.51
CA TRP A 17 -2.10 -5.52 -10.60
C TRP A 17 -1.54 -6.77 -11.27
N SER A 18 -0.32 -7.13 -10.88
CA SER A 18 0.26 -8.46 -11.09
C SER A 18 0.78 -9.05 -9.79
N ASN A 19 0.86 -10.39 -9.72
CA ASN A 19 1.39 -11.14 -8.58
C ASN A 19 2.67 -11.85 -9.04
N ARG A 20 3.84 -11.40 -8.56
CA ARG A 20 5.13 -11.99 -8.97
C ARG A 20 5.61 -12.95 -7.90
N GLY A 21 5.42 -14.24 -8.12
CA GLY A 21 5.83 -15.28 -7.17
C GLY A 21 4.99 -15.30 -5.88
N THR A 22 3.81 -14.69 -5.88
CA THR A 22 2.87 -14.74 -4.76
C THR A 22 2.00 -15.99 -4.88
N THR A 23 1.92 -16.76 -3.81
CA THR A 23 1.08 -17.96 -3.66
C THR A 23 -0.07 -17.77 -2.67
N GLN A 24 0.00 -16.73 -1.83
CA GLN A 24 -1.01 -16.40 -0.81
C GLN A 24 -2.03 -15.36 -1.30
N ASP A 25 -3.16 -15.26 -0.60
CA ASP A 25 -4.09 -14.14 -0.81
C ASP A 25 -3.49 -12.83 -0.29
N VAL A 26 -3.35 -11.88 -1.21
CA VAL A 26 -2.73 -10.56 -0.98
C VAL A 26 -3.68 -9.42 -1.34
N ALA A 27 -4.99 -9.67 -1.33
CA ALA A 27 -6.00 -8.63 -1.56
C ALA A 27 -5.80 -7.41 -0.65
N TRP A 28 -5.46 -7.65 0.62
CA TRP A 28 -5.18 -6.60 1.60
C TRP A 28 -3.97 -5.72 1.24
N VAL A 29 -2.91 -6.33 0.69
CA VAL A 29 -1.69 -5.61 0.25
C VAL A 29 -2.04 -4.64 -0.87
N LYS A 30 -2.79 -5.11 -1.87
CA LYS A 30 -3.22 -4.31 -3.02
C LYS A 30 -4.12 -3.17 -2.56
N HIS A 31 -5.11 -3.48 -1.73
CA HIS A 31 -6.06 -2.50 -1.22
C HIS A 31 -5.35 -1.35 -0.49
N TYR A 32 -4.47 -1.63 0.47
CA TYR A 32 -3.76 -0.56 1.16
C TYR A 32 -2.81 0.22 0.25
N ALA A 33 -2.12 -0.46 -0.68
CA ALA A 33 -1.23 0.22 -1.62
C ALA A 33 -2.00 1.21 -2.53
N GLU A 34 -3.17 0.82 -3.06
CA GLU A 34 -4.03 1.70 -3.86
C GLU A 34 -4.47 2.94 -3.08
N ASN A 35 -5.05 2.73 -1.89
CA ASN A 35 -5.49 3.82 -1.03
C ASN A 35 -4.32 4.73 -0.62
N ALA A 36 -3.14 4.17 -0.35
CA ALA A 36 -1.97 4.97 0.00
C ALA A 36 -1.47 5.82 -1.18
N VAL A 37 -1.58 5.33 -2.42
CA VAL A 37 -1.27 6.12 -3.62
C VAL A 37 -2.21 7.32 -3.75
N ASP A 38 -3.51 7.13 -3.48
CA ASP A 38 -4.50 8.21 -3.56
C ASP A 38 -4.28 9.31 -2.50
N LEU A 39 -3.68 8.96 -1.36
CA LEU A 39 -3.33 9.91 -0.29
C LEU A 39 -1.99 10.61 -0.47
N VAL A 40 -1.19 10.25 -1.49
CA VAL A 40 0.09 10.89 -1.80
C VAL A 40 -0.04 11.66 -3.12
N PRO A 41 -0.26 12.99 -3.10
CA PRO A 41 -0.52 13.78 -4.31
C PRO A 41 0.54 13.63 -5.40
N GLN A 42 1.79 13.39 -5.00
CA GLN A 42 2.92 13.21 -5.93
C GLN A 42 2.86 11.89 -6.72
N LEU A 43 2.03 10.93 -6.31
CA LEU A 43 1.89 9.60 -6.92
C LEU A 43 0.61 9.44 -7.74
N VAL A 44 -0.44 10.20 -7.45
CA VAL A 44 -1.79 10.04 -8.05
C VAL A 44 -1.75 9.96 -9.57
N ASP A 45 -0.98 10.81 -10.27
CA ASP A 45 -0.88 10.78 -11.74
C ASP A 45 0.31 9.98 -12.29
N LYS A 46 1.14 9.44 -11.39
CA LYS A 46 2.42 8.76 -11.71
C LYS A 46 2.39 7.26 -11.46
N VAL A 47 1.29 6.71 -10.95
CA VAL A 47 1.15 5.28 -10.67
C VAL A 47 -0.16 4.78 -11.27
N ASP A 48 -0.12 3.91 -12.27
CA ASP A 48 -1.30 3.26 -12.87
C ASP A 48 -1.28 1.73 -12.72
N SER A 49 -0.18 1.20 -12.20
CA SER A 49 0.06 -0.23 -12.09
C SER A 49 0.85 -0.57 -10.83
N GLY A 50 0.65 -1.80 -10.37
CA GLY A 50 1.29 -2.35 -9.19
C GLY A 50 1.67 -3.81 -9.39
N SER A 51 2.67 -4.26 -8.64
CA SER A 51 3.04 -5.67 -8.58
C SER A 51 3.41 -6.06 -7.16
N VAL A 52 2.75 -7.09 -6.63
CA VAL A 52 3.15 -7.72 -5.37
C VAL A 52 4.38 -8.59 -5.63
N GLN A 53 5.38 -8.47 -4.77
CA GLN A 53 6.68 -9.13 -4.90
C GLN A 53 6.80 -10.25 -3.86
N GLY A 54 6.55 -11.49 -4.29
CA GLY A 54 6.54 -12.65 -3.41
C GLY A 54 5.34 -12.69 -2.46
N ASP A 55 5.42 -13.60 -1.50
CA ASP A 55 4.46 -13.68 -0.40
C ASP A 55 4.81 -12.69 0.72
N PRO A 56 3.81 -12.19 1.47
CA PRO A 56 4.05 -11.43 2.67
C PRO A 56 4.91 -12.21 3.67
N HIS A 57 5.91 -11.56 4.23
CA HIS A 57 6.83 -12.15 5.21
C HIS A 57 7.32 -11.10 6.20
N SER A 58 7.87 -11.55 7.33
CA SER A 58 8.63 -10.68 8.23
C SER A 58 10.11 -10.71 7.87
N THR A 59 10.84 -9.65 8.23
CA THR A 59 12.31 -9.62 8.18
C THR A 59 12.87 -9.38 9.59
N PRO A 60 13.01 -10.44 10.41
CA PRO A 60 13.40 -10.32 11.83
C PRO A 60 14.75 -9.64 12.05
N LYS A 61 15.69 -9.77 11.10
CA LYS A 61 17.02 -9.15 11.20
C LYS A 61 16.96 -7.61 11.30
N ASN A 62 15.89 -7.01 10.80
CA ASN A 62 15.70 -5.57 10.76
C ASN A 62 14.56 -5.11 11.68
N ASP A 63 14.06 -5.99 12.56
CA ASP A 63 12.85 -5.76 13.35
C ASP A 63 11.65 -5.31 12.49
N ASP A 64 11.60 -5.80 11.24
CA ASP A 64 10.57 -5.47 10.26
C ASP A 64 9.48 -6.55 10.33
N PRO A 65 8.27 -6.23 10.84
CA PRO A 65 7.21 -7.21 11.04
C PRO A 65 6.65 -7.71 9.70
N LEU A 66 5.62 -8.56 9.76
CA LEU A 66 4.92 -9.08 8.58
C LEU A 66 4.53 -7.93 7.64
N HIS A 67 4.96 -7.98 6.39
CA HIS A 67 4.60 -7.01 5.37
C HIS A 67 4.52 -7.65 3.98
N GLY A 68 3.68 -7.07 3.12
CA GLY A 68 3.71 -7.29 1.69
C GLY A 68 4.63 -6.28 1.01
N SER A 69 5.45 -6.74 0.08
CA SER A 69 6.29 -5.87 -0.74
C SER A 69 5.61 -5.56 -2.08
N VAL A 70 5.55 -4.29 -2.47
CA VAL A 70 4.99 -3.88 -3.76
C VAL A 70 5.94 -2.99 -4.56
N THR A 71 5.90 -3.13 -5.87
CA THR A 71 6.46 -2.15 -6.82
C THR A 71 5.32 -1.43 -7.52
N LEU A 72 5.41 -0.10 -7.60
CA LEU A 72 4.39 0.79 -8.17
C LEU A 72 4.99 1.54 -9.37
N GLY A 73 4.22 1.68 -10.45
CA GLY A 73 4.73 2.22 -11.71
C GLY A 73 3.67 2.82 -12.62
N LYS A 74 4.14 3.36 -13.76
CA LYS A 74 3.34 3.86 -14.87
C LYS A 74 3.75 3.18 -16.16
N GLY A 75 2.84 2.42 -16.78
CA GLY A 75 3.19 1.58 -17.93
C GLY A 75 4.34 0.62 -17.61
N ALA A 76 5.42 0.66 -18.40
CA ALA A 76 6.60 -0.18 -18.19
C ALA A 76 7.60 0.38 -17.15
N SER A 77 7.39 1.61 -16.66
CA SER A 77 8.36 2.33 -15.82
C SER A 77 8.02 2.24 -14.34
N ARG A 78 9.02 1.89 -13.52
CA ARG A 78 8.90 1.89 -12.05
C ARG A 78 8.95 3.32 -11.50
N THR A 79 7.97 3.67 -10.65
CA THR A 79 7.90 4.95 -9.93
C THR A 79 8.48 4.82 -8.52
N THR A 80 8.07 3.80 -7.76
CA THR A 80 8.55 3.55 -6.39
C THR A 80 8.29 2.10 -5.94
N SER A 81 8.58 1.78 -4.69
CA SER A 81 8.12 0.56 -4.01
C SER A 81 7.62 0.91 -2.61
N ALA A 82 6.90 -0.01 -1.98
CA ALA A 82 6.46 0.15 -0.60
C ALA A 82 6.43 -1.19 0.14
N HIS A 83 6.60 -1.12 1.46
CA HIS A 83 6.17 -2.17 2.38
C HIS A 83 4.76 -1.83 2.88
N VAL A 84 3.88 -2.81 2.84
CA VAL A 84 2.48 -2.70 3.21
C VAL A 84 2.23 -3.63 4.39
N TYR A 85 1.77 -3.07 5.51
CA TYR A 85 1.66 -3.77 6.77
C TYR A 85 0.19 -4.12 7.09
N PRO A 86 -0.08 -5.24 7.79
CA PRO A 86 -1.42 -5.69 8.11
C PRO A 86 -2.27 -4.67 8.89
N ASP A 87 -1.61 -3.80 9.65
CA ASP A 87 -2.27 -2.74 10.42
C ASP A 87 -2.68 -1.52 9.57
N GLY A 88 -2.51 -1.56 8.25
CA GLY A 88 -2.80 -0.45 7.33
C GLY A 88 -1.69 0.58 7.20
N THR A 89 -0.53 0.36 7.80
CA THR A 89 0.65 1.18 7.55
C THR A 89 1.21 0.87 6.16
N VAL A 90 1.57 1.89 5.39
CA VAL A 90 2.28 1.77 4.12
C VAL A 90 3.51 2.66 4.17
N VAL A 91 4.68 2.08 3.99
CA VAL A 91 5.97 2.79 4.01
C VAL A 91 6.56 2.77 2.60
N PHE A 92 6.61 3.92 1.96
CA PHE A 92 7.23 4.05 0.64
C PHE A 92 8.75 4.05 0.75
N SER A 93 9.43 3.39 -0.18
CA SER A 93 10.90 3.33 -0.22
C SER A 93 11.55 4.69 -0.53
N LYS A 94 10.83 5.56 -1.23
CA LYS A 94 11.27 6.95 -1.44
C LYS A 94 10.75 7.81 -0.30
N ALA A 95 11.67 8.33 0.51
CA ALA A 95 11.37 9.16 1.68
C ALA A 95 10.43 10.34 1.40
N MET A 96 10.49 10.93 0.20
CA MET A 96 9.61 12.04 -0.21
C MET A 96 8.10 11.69 -0.24
N TYR A 97 7.76 10.40 -0.31
CA TYR A 97 6.36 9.92 -0.24
C TYR A 97 5.96 9.51 1.18
N GLY A 98 6.94 9.34 2.08
CA GLY A 98 6.72 9.12 3.51
C GLY A 98 6.03 7.80 3.86
N ARG A 99 5.34 7.83 5.00
CA ARG A 99 4.52 6.75 5.55
C ARG A 99 3.07 7.20 5.55
N VAL A 100 2.18 6.33 5.11
CA VAL A 100 0.73 6.52 5.16
C VAL A 100 0.13 5.53 6.17
N LYS A 101 -0.85 5.99 6.95
CA LYS A 101 -1.62 5.14 7.86
C LYS A 101 -3.08 5.10 7.41
N LEU A 102 -3.57 3.93 7.08
CA LEU A 102 -4.95 3.67 6.70
C LEU A 102 -5.68 2.94 7.85
N PRO A 103 -7.02 3.06 7.93
CA PRO A 103 -7.82 2.21 8.81
C PRO A 103 -7.62 0.73 8.46
N ARG A 104 -7.53 -0.13 9.48
CA ARG A 104 -7.41 -1.58 9.27
C ARG A 104 -8.69 -2.13 8.63
N ILE A 105 -8.57 -2.91 7.56
CA ILE A 105 -9.72 -3.58 6.92
C ILE A 105 -9.96 -4.98 7.52
N PRO A 106 -11.23 -5.44 7.62
CA PRO A 106 -11.55 -6.80 8.04
C PRO A 106 -10.89 -7.85 7.14
N GLY A 107 -10.50 -8.99 7.73
CA GLY A 107 -9.87 -10.10 6.99
C GLY A 107 -8.37 -9.93 6.71
N THR A 108 -7.77 -8.79 7.09
CA THR A 108 -6.31 -8.65 7.06
C THR A 108 -5.69 -9.52 8.15
N PRO A 109 -4.57 -10.23 7.88
CA PRO A 109 -3.84 -11.00 8.90
C PRO A 109 -3.53 -10.18 10.16
N GLU A 110 -3.33 -10.85 11.29
CA GLU A 110 -2.79 -10.17 12.47
C GLU A 110 -1.35 -9.69 12.21
N GLY A 111 -1.03 -8.48 12.67
CA GLY A 111 0.28 -7.89 12.51
C GLY A 111 0.28 -6.39 12.81
N SER A 112 1.46 -5.85 13.10
CA SER A 112 1.70 -4.44 13.34
C SER A 112 2.52 -3.82 12.20
N GLY A 113 2.50 -2.49 12.11
CA GLY A 113 3.48 -1.75 11.32
C GLY A 113 4.85 -1.77 11.99
N PRO A 114 5.90 -1.25 11.31
CA PRO A 114 7.21 -1.11 11.93
C PRO A 114 7.13 -0.17 13.11
N ALA A 115 8.05 -0.33 14.06
CA ALA A 115 8.27 0.66 15.11
C ALA A 115 8.41 2.07 14.50
N GLN A 116 7.95 3.08 15.26
CA GLN A 116 8.03 4.48 14.85
C GLN A 116 9.40 5.07 15.16
#